data_AF-A0A661HPH6-F1
#
_entry.id   AF-A0A661HPH6-F1
#
_cell.length_a   1.000
_cell.length_b   1.000
_cell.length_c   1.000
_cell.angle_alpha   90.00
_cell.angle_beta   90.00
_cell.angle_gamma   90.00
#
_symmetry.space_group_name_H-M   'P 1'
#
loop_
_entity.id
_entity.type
_entity.pdbx_description
1 polymer ?
#
loop_
_entity_poly.entity_id
_entity_poly.type
_entity_poly.pdbx_seq_one_letter_code
_entity_poly.pdbx_strand_id
1 'polypeptide(L)' 'MAKPKRKLTTAEKKAKAERRKKYKWIFINGKQVKVKREPMIDGMSVDEYIRQIDDPIWLHQNEMWEYMEKFED' A
#
# COMPACT_ATOMS: atom_id res chain seq x y z
N MET A 1 -17.04 -24.38 27.62
CA MET A 1 -18.18 -23.71 26.94
C MET A 1 -17.64 -22.69 25.94
N ALA A 2 -17.80 -22.90 24.63
CA ALA A 2 -17.44 -21.88 23.66
C ALA A 2 -18.44 -20.72 23.74
N LYS A 3 -17.96 -19.47 23.82
CA LYS A 3 -18.83 -18.30 23.92
C LYS A 3 -19.70 -18.19 22.66
N PRO A 4 -21.01 -17.92 22.77
CA PRO A 4 -21.89 -17.78 21.61
C PRO A 4 -21.41 -16.64 20.71
N LYS A 5 -21.25 -16.94 19.42
CA LYS A 5 -20.67 -16.01 18.43
C LYS A 5 -21.76 -15.06 17.91
N ARG A 6 -21.81 -13.84 18.43
CA ARG A 6 -22.73 -12.80 17.94
C ARG A 6 -22.37 -12.35 16.52
N LYS A 7 -23.37 -11.97 15.73
CA LYS A 7 -23.16 -11.27 14.45
C LYS A 7 -22.56 -9.88 14.68
N LEU A 8 -21.74 -9.41 13.74
CA LEU A 8 -21.19 -8.06 13.77
C LEU A 8 -22.23 -7.03 13.34
N THR A 9 -22.25 -5.88 14.01
CA THR A 9 -23.03 -4.70 13.61
C THR A 9 -22.47 -4.09 12.31
N THR A 10 -23.25 -3.22 11.67
CA THR A 10 -22.81 -2.52 10.45
C THR A 10 -21.56 -1.67 10.69
N ALA A 11 -21.48 -1.00 11.84
CA ALA A 11 -20.30 -0.22 12.23
C ALA A 11 -19.05 -1.11 12.41
N GLU A 12 -19.20 -2.27 13.06
CA GLU A 12 -18.11 -3.24 13.24
C GLU A 12 -17.64 -3.82 11.90
N LYS A 13 -18.57 -4.11 10.98
CA LYS A 13 -18.25 -4.55 9.61
C LYS A 13 -17.44 -3.49 8.85
N LYS A 14 -17.86 -2.21 8.92
CA LYS A 14 -17.13 -1.09 8.29
C LYS A 14 -15.74 -0.94 8.87
N ALA A 15 -15.60 -0.92 10.20
CA ALA A 15 -14.30 -0.84 10.86
C ALA A 15 -13.37 -2.02 10.48
N LYS A 16 -13.93 -3.23 10.32
CA LYS A 16 -13.18 -4.40 9.85
C LYS A 16 -12.71 -4.24 8.40
N ALA A 17 -13.55 -3.69 7.52
CA ALA A 17 -13.19 -3.41 6.13
C ALA A 17 -12.06 -2.37 6.05
N GLU A 18 -12.18 -1.26 6.78
CA GLU A 18 -11.16 -0.22 6.83
C GLU A 18 -9.82 -0.73 7.37
N ARG A 19 -9.83 -1.60 8.40
CA ARG A 19 -8.61 -2.26 8.90
C ARG A 19 -7.96 -3.18 7.86
N ARG A 20 -8.75 -3.88 7.05
CA ARG A 20 -8.25 -4.76 5.97
C ARG A 20 -7.63 -3.98 4.81
N LYS A 21 -8.18 -2.79 4.50
CA LYS A 21 -7.60 -1.88 3.51
C LYS A 21 -6.26 -1.30 3.98
N LYS A 22 -6.14 -0.95 5.27
CA LYS A 22 -4.95 -0.30 5.81
C LYS A 22 -3.81 -1.25 6.20
N TYR A 23 -4.13 -2.50 6.55
CA TYR A 23 -3.16 -3.44 7.12
C TYR A 23 -3.25 -4.83 6.50
N LYS A 24 -2.10 -5.50 6.33
CA LYS A 24 -1.98 -6.91 5.92
C LYS A 24 -1.30 -7.73 7.01
N TRP A 25 -1.59 -9.02 7.05
CA TRP A 25 -0.83 -9.97 7.88
C TRP A 25 0.25 -10.60 7.00
N ILE A 26 1.48 -10.60 7.49
CA ILE A 26 2.63 -11.27 6.85
C ILE A 26 3.29 -12.20 7.87
N PHE A 27 4.09 -13.14 7.39
CA PHE A 27 4.93 -13.95 8.25
C PHE A 27 6.35 -13.36 8.27
N ILE A 28 6.82 -12.98 9.46
CA ILE A 28 8.21 -12.55 9.68
C ILE A 28 8.82 -13.59 10.64
N ASN A 29 9.82 -14.33 10.18
CA ASN A 29 10.53 -15.35 10.96
C ASN A 29 9.57 -16.36 11.64
N GLY A 30 8.60 -16.87 10.88
CA GLY A 30 7.61 -17.84 11.37
C GLY A 30 6.52 -17.27 12.29
N LYS A 31 6.56 -15.97 12.60
CA LYS A 31 5.51 -15.28 13.38
C LYS A 31 4.58 -14.52 12.45
N GLN A 32 3.27 -14.66 12.68
CA GLN A 32 2.27 -13.87 11.97
C GLN A 32 2.23 -12.45 12.56
N VAL A 33 2.60 -11.45 11.77
CA VAL A 33 2.71 -10.03 12.17
C VAL A 33 1.79 -9.17 11.32
N LYS A 34 1.11 -8.21 11.95
CA LYS A 34 0.22 -7.26 11.26
C LYS A 34 1.02 -6.01 10.89
N VAL A 35 1.17 -5.76 9.59
CA VAL A 35 1.91 -4.61 9.06
C VAL A 35 0.98 -3.69 8.27
N LYS A 36 1.33 -2.40 8.19
CA LYS A 36 0.63 -1.46 7.30
C LYS A 36 0.85 -1.91 5.85
N ARG A 37 -0.19 -1.84 5.02
CA ARG A 37 0.00 -2.09 3.57
C ARG A 37 0.88 -0.97 3.00
N GLU A 38 1.78 -1.33 2.09
CA GLU A 38 2.49 -0.33 1.30
C GLU A 38 1.47 0.57 0.58
N PRO A 39 1.76 1.87 0.45
CA PRO A 39 0.93 2.75 -0.35
C PRO A 39 0.89 2.22 -1.78
N MET A 40 -0.32 2.10 -2.32
CA MET A 40 -0.56 1.83 -3.74
C MET A 40 -1.27 3.05 -4.31
N ILE A 41 -0.78 3.57 -5.43
CA ILE A 41 -1.38 4.68 -6.17
C ILE A 41 -2.10 4.07 -7.36
N ASP A 42 -3.43 4.27 -7.42
CA ASP A 42 -4.32 3.70 -8.44
C ASP A 42 -4.16 2.19 -8.71
N GLY A 43 -3.84 1.42 -7.66
CA GLY A 43 -3.64 -0.02 -7.77
C GLY A 43 -2.23 -0.45 -8.20
N MET A 44 -1.35 0.51 -8.51
CA MET A 44 0.08 0.29 -8.79
C MET A 44 0.94 0.54 -7.56
N SER A 45 2.13 -0.04 -7.52
CA SER A 45 3.13 0.37 -6.53
C SER A 45 3.56 1.81 -6.76
N VAL A 46 4.04 2.49 -5.71
CA VAL A 46 4.55 3.86 -5.85
C VAL A 46 5.69 3.92 -6.88
N ASP A 47 6.56 2.91 -6.91
CA ASP A 47 7.68 2.81 -7.85
C ASP A 47 7.19 2.76 -9.31
N GLU A 48 6.25 1.86 -9.60
CA GLU A 48 5.66 1.74 -10.94
C GLU A 48 4.89 3.00 -11.35
N TYR A 49 4.18 3.62 -10.40
CA TYR A 49 3.50 4.89 -10.65
C TYR A 49 4.50 5.98 -11.06
N ILE A 50 5.64 6.08 -10.39
CA ILE A 50 6.67 7.08 -10.68
C ILE A 50 7.35 6.82 -12.03
N ARG A 51 7.57 5.55 -12.41
CA ARG A 51 8.07 5.20 -13.75
C ARG A 51 7.14 5.63 -14.89
N GLN A 52 5.85 5.78 -14.62
CA GLN A 52 4.89 6.24 -15.62
C GLN A 52 4.79 7.77 -15.71
N ILE A 53 5.39 8.50 -14.75
CA ILE A 53 5.41 9.96 -14.78
C ILE A 53 6.44 10.39 -15.84
N ASP A 54 5.93 10.71 -17.03
CA ASP A 54 6.70 11.28 -18.15
C ASP A 54 6.80 12.82 -18.04
N ASP A 55 7.00 13.33 -16.82
CA ASP A 55 7.17 14.77 -16.57
C ASP A 55 8.55 15.03 -15.94
N PRO A 56 9.55 15.44 -16.76
CA PRO A 56 10.89 15.73 -16.28
C PRO A 56 10.95 16.86 -15.24
N ILE A 57 10.05 17.83 -15.30
CA ILE A 57 10.00 18.95 -14.34
C ILE A 57 9.54 18.43 -12.99
N TRP A 58 8.49 17.60 -12.99
CA TRP A 58 7.99 16.99 -11.76
C TRP A 58 9.03 16.08 -11.12
N LEU A 59 9.72 15.24 -11.92
CA LEU A 59 10.79 14.37 -11.42
C LEU A 59 11.94 15.19 -10.85
N HIS A 60 12.31 16.31 -11.48
CA HIS A 60 13.35 17.23 -11.00
C HIS A 60 12.98 17.83 -9.64
N GLN A 61 11.74 18.33 -9.51
CA GLN A 61 11.27 18.98 -8.27
C GLN A 61 11.16 18.01 -7.08
N ASN A 62 10.93 16.73 -7.34
CA ASN A 62 10.85 15.69 -6.32
C ASN A 62 12.16 14.90 -6.14
N GLU A 63 13.25 15.37 -6.75
CA GLU A 63 14.59 14.75 -6.68
C GLU A 63 14.63 13.28 -7.17
N MET A 64 13.72 12.91 -8.09
CA MET A 64 13.55 11.55 -8.62
C MET A 64 14.42 11.29 -9.86
N TRP A 65 15.72 11.61 -9.77
CA TRP A 65 16.69 11.53 -10.88
C TRP A 65 16.89 10.11 -11.43
N GLU A 66 16.68 9.09 -10.59
CA GLU A 66 16.82 7.68 -10.98
C GLU A 66 15.82 7.25 -12.06
N TYR A 67 14.72 8.00 -12.20
CA TYR A 67 13.64 7.74 -13.16
C TYR A 67 13.72 8.63 -14.40
N MET A 68 14.62 9.62 -14.41
CA MET A 68 14.88 10.37 -15.64
C MET A 68 15.57 9.45 -16.64
N GLU A 69 14.99 9.30 -17.82
CA GLU A 69 15.64 8.60 -18.91
C GLU A 69 17.00 9.28 -19.16
N LYS A 70 18.08 8.50 -19.04
CA LYS A 70 19.40 9.00 -19.42
C LYS A 70 19.36 9.17 -20.93
N PHE A 71 19.38 10.42 -21.38
CA PHE A 71 19.76 10.73 -22.75
C PHE A 71 21.22 10.28 -22.91
N GLU A 72 21.44 9.02 -23.31
CA GLU A 72 22.70 8.61 -23.93
C GLU A 72 22.67 9.11 -25.38
N ASP A 73 23.71 9.89 -25.75
CA ASP A 73 23.91 10.52 -27.06
C ASP A 73 23.93 9.52 -28.25
#